data_AF-A0A0M3KIE1-F1
#
_entry.id   AF-A0A0M3KIE1-F1
#
_cell.length_a   1.000
_cell.length_b   1.000
_cell.length_c   1.000
_cell.angle_alpha   90.00
_cell.angle_beta   90.00
_cell.angle_gamma   90.00
#
_symmetry.space_group_name_H-M   'P 1'
#
loop_
_entity.id
_entity.type
_entity.pdbx_description
1 polymer ?
#
loop_
_entity_poly.entity_id
_entity_poly.type
_entity_poly.pdbx_seq_one_letter_code
_entity_poly.pdbx_strand_id
1 'polypeptide(L)'
;LLSTASEPKFTTDPSLNQTDSECLPLAAVDSLVKKLKKKKSGQGTVEDLEFALANPGMHSKCVTIPRSLDGRLQVSHRKGLPHVIYCRVWRWPDLQSHHELKPVPECLYPYDNKSQLICINPYHYQRIEPQSLLIVSDRFARVICQMC
;
A
#
# COMPACT_ATOMS: atom_id res chain seq x y z
N LEU A 1 51.56 6.77 -21.57
CA LEU A 1 50.47 6.12 -20.81
C LEU A 1 50.06 7.05 -19.69
N LEU A 2 49.00 7.83 -19.88
CA LEU A 2 48.16 8.47 -18.85
C LEU A 2 46.97 9.06 -19.62
N SER A 3 45.86 8.33 -19.62
CA SER A 3 44.59 8.74 -20.21
C SER A 3 43.81 9.49 -19.12
N THR A 4 43.54 10.77 -19.35
CA THR A 4 42.54 11.52 -18.59
C THR A 4 41.18 11.22 -19.21
N ALA A 5 40.40 10.36 -18.56
CA ALA A 5 38.99 10.15 -18.90
C ALA A 5 38.18 11.38 -18.42
N SER A 6 37.48 12.02 -19.36
CA SER A 6 36.52 13.08 -19.08
C SER A 6 35.26 12.50 -18.42
N GLU A 7 34.80 13.12 -17.33
CA GLU A 7 33.55 12.79 -16.64
C GLU A 7 32.32 12.96 -17.54
N PRO A 8 31.28 12.11 -17.42
CA PRO A 8 30.06 12.28 -18.18
C PRO A 8 29.23 13.45 -17.63
N LYS A 9 29.03 14.48 -18.46
CA LYS A 9 28.06 15.56 -18.20
C LYS A 9 26.65 14.97 -18.20
N PHE A 10 26.00 15.00 -17.03
CA PHE A 10 24.57 14.73 -16.90
C PHE A 10 23.79 15.91 -17.50
N THR A 11 23.46 15.81 -18.78
CA THR A 11 22.54 16.73 -19.44
C THR A 11 21.12 16.34 -19.02
N THR A 12 20.46 17.20 -18.24
CA THR A 12 19.02 17.10 -17.99
C THR A 12 18.28 17.35 -19.30
N ASP A 13 17.77 16.30 -19.92
CA ASP A 13 16.90 16.39 -21.11
C ASP A 13 15.47 16.77 -20.66
N PRO A 14 14.89 17.91 -21.11
CA PRO A 14 13.55 18.34 -20.71
C PRO A 14 12.41 17.52 -21.34
N SER A 15 12.69 16.45 -22.11
CA SER A 15 11.70 15.78 -22.97
C SER A 15 11.30 14.35 -22.57
N LEU A 16 11.66 13.88 -21.37
CA LEU A 16 11.03 12.68 -20.82
C LEU A 16 9.60 13.01 -20.39
N ASN A 17 8.66 12.80 -21.31
CA ASN A 17 7.24 12.65 -21.02
C ASN A 17 7.08 11.64 -19.87
N GLN A 18 6.93 12.17 -18.65
CA GLN A 18 6.62 11.40 -17.46
C GLN A 18 5.29 10.71 -17.72
N THR A 19 5.36 9.42 -18.01
CA THR A 19 4.16 8.61 -18.18
C THR A 19 3.32 8.75 -16.92
N ASP A 20 2.04 9.10 -17.07
CA ASP A 20 1.05 9.28 -15.98
C ASP A 20 0.93 8.05 -15.05
N SER A 21 1.58 6.94 -15.41
CA SER A 21 1.67 5.65 -14.71
C SER A 21 2.55 5.68 -13.44
N GLU A 22 3.68 6.39 -13.44
CA GLU A 22 4.62 6.40 -12.30
C GLU A 22 4.32 7.50 -11.26
N CYS A 23 3.43 8.45 -11.58
CA CYS A 23 3.11 9.57 -10.68
C CYS A 23 1.99 9.25 -9.66
N LEU A 24 1.25 8.15 -9.84
CA LEU A 24 0.16 7.78 -8.93
C LEU A 24 0.64 7.47 -7.49
N PRO A 25 1.72 6.69 -7.28
CA PRO A 25 2.25 6.43 -5.94
C PRO A 25 2.70 7.71 -5.24
N LEU A 26 3.45 8.57 -5.92
CA LEU A 26 3.95 9.83 -5.36
C LEU A 26 2.80 10.78 -4.98
N ALA A 27 1.83 10.97 -5.87
CA ALA A 27 0.65 11.81 -5.59
C ALA A 27 -0.19 11.27 -4.41
N ALA A 28 -0.27 9.94 -4.24
CA ALA A 28 -0.99 9.30 -3.13
C ALA A 28 -0.29 9.53 -1.79
N VAL A 29 1.04 9.43 -1.77
CA VAL A 29 1.88 9.67 -0.59
C VAL A 29 1.85 11.15 -0.21
N ASP A 30 2.05 12.06 -1.16
CA ASP A 30 2.01 13.50 -0.92
C ASP A 30 0.66 13.94 -0.33
N SER A 31 -0.43 13.43 -0.89
CA SER A 31 -1.78 13.69 -0.40
C SER A 31 -1.99 13.15 1.01
N LEU A 32 -1.40 12.00 1.33
CA LEU A 32 -1.46 11.42 2.68
C LEU A 32 -0.68 12.28 3.67
N VAL A 33 0.57 12.59 3.38
CA VAL A 33 1.45 13.37 4.28
C VAL A 33 0.81 14.73 4.59
N LYS A 34 0.24 15.41 3.58
CA LYS A 34 -0.51 16.66 3.79
C LYS A 34 -1.71 16.48 4.72
N LYS A 35 -2.41 15.34 4.68
CA LYS A 35 -3.52 15.03 5.59
C LYS A 35 -3.02 14.73 7.01
N LEU A 36 -1.95 13.95 7.15
CA LEU A 36 -1.39 13.56 8.45
C LEU A 36 -0.75 14.76 9.17
N LYS A 37 -0.08 15.67 8.45
CA LYS A 37 0.47 16.93 9.01
C LYS A 37 -0.59 17.84 9.63
N LYS A 38 -1.86 17.71 9.25
CA LYS A 38 -2.97 18.46 9.87
C LYS A 38 -3.37 17.91 11.24
N LYS A 39 -3.00 16.66 11.57
CA LYS A 39 -3.19 16.10 12.92
C LYS A 39 -2.07 16.63 13.81
N LYS A 40 -2.41 17.55 14.73
CA LYS A 40 -1.43 18.17 15.65
C LYS A 40 -1.15 17.35 16.91
N SER A 41 -2.05 16.41 17.27
CA SER A 41 -1.88 15.53 18.42
C SER A 41 -2.75 14.28 18.26
N GLY A 42 -2.34 13.17 18.90
CA GLY A 42 -3.05 11.88 18.89
C GLY A 42 -2.34 10.77 18.10
N GLN A 43 -3.06 9.69 17.83
CA GLN A 43 -2.56 8.50 17.12
C GLN A 43 -2.67 8.66 15.59
N GLY A 44 -1.68 8.12 14.88
CA GLY A 44 -1.63 8.07 13.43
C GLY A 44 -1.15 9.38 12.83
N THR A 45 -0.10 9.96 13.43
CA THR A 45 0.63 11.12 12.89
C THR A 45 1.58 10.69 11.76
N VAL A 46 2.35 11.63 11.22
CA VAL A 46 3.40 11.33 10.25
C VAL A 46 4.50 10.47 10.90
N GLU A 47 4.85 10.77 12.15
CA GLU A 47 5.89 10.06 12.90
C GLU A 47 5.49 8.60 13.17
N ASP A 48 4.20 8.33 13.48
CA ASP A 48 3.71 6.96 13.62
C ASP A 48 3.80 6.18 12.29
N LEU A 49 3.60 6.85 11.14
CA LEU A 49 3.77 6.24 9.82
C LEU A 49 5.24 5.97 9.49
N GLU A 50 6.12 6.94 9.72
CA GLU A 50 7.57 6.78 9.52
C GLU A 50 8.11 5.65 10.39
N PHE A 51 7.69 5.59 11.66
CA PHE A 51 8.07 4.50 12.56
C PHE A 51 7.64 3.14 12.03
N ALA A 52 6.37 3.01 11.58
CA ALA A 52 5.87 1.75 11.03
C ALA A 52 6.65 1.32 9.78
N LEU A 53 6.98 2.27 8.89
CA LEU A 53 7.72 2.00 7.67
C LEU A 53 9.19 1.62 7.92
N ALA A 54 9.83 2.27 8.90
CA ALA A 54 11.23 2.04 9.24
C ALA A 54 11.46 0.77 10.07
N ASN A 55 10.43 0.25 10.76
CA ASN A 55 10.55 -0.89 11.67
C ASN A 55 9.58 -2.04 11.32
N PRO A 56 9.74 -2.70 10.16
CA PRO A 56 8.92 -3.86 9.80
C PRO A 56 8.99 -4.96 10.85
N GLY A 57 7.85 -5.54 11.21
CA GLY A 57 7.76 -6.62 12.21
C GLY A 57 7.68 -6.14 13.66
N MET A 58 7.89 -4.85 13.94
CA MET A 58 7.62 -4.26 15.25
C MET A 58 6.16 -3.82 15.38
N HIS A 59 5.63 -3.88 16.61
CA HIS A 59 4.31 -3.35 16.90
C HIS A 59 4.30 -1.83 16.66
N SER A 60 3.42 -1.38 15.78
CA SER A 60 3.24 0.03 15.41
C SER A 60 1.78 0.44 15.58
N LYS A 61 1.53 1.74 15.78
CA LYS A 61 0.17 2.25 15.97
C LYS A 61 -0.59 2.29 14.64
N CYS A 62 -1.93 2.31 14.71
CA CYS A 62 -2.74 2.56 13.51
C CYS A 62 -2.47 3.98 12.98
N VAL A 63 -2.22 4.08 11.69
CA VAL A 63 -2.21 5.36 10.97
C VAL A 63 -3.55 5.48 10.25
N THR A 64 -4.36 6.48 10.61
CA THR A 64 -5.76 6.54 10.16
C THR A 64 -6.08 7.75 9.29
N ILE A 65 -7.02 7.58 8.37
CA ILE A 65 -7.67 8.66 7.61
C ILE A 65 -9.19 8.60 7.80
N PRO A 66 -9.91 9.73 7.62
CA PRO A 66 -11.37 9.72 7.61
C PRO A 66 -11.95 8.83 6.50
N ARG A 67 -12.99 8.06 6.82
CA ARG A 67 -13.76 7.26 5.87
C ARG A 67 -14.66 8.17 5.04
N SER A 68 -14.60 8.06 3.71
CA SER A 68 -15.59 8.63 2.80
C SER A 68 -16.91 7.84 2.84
N LEU A 69 -18.01 8.43 2.36
CA LEU A 69 -19.34 7.79 2.37
C LEU A 69 -19.35 6.40 1.71
N ASP A 70 -18.59 6.22 0.62
CA ASP A 70 -18.45 4.95 -0.09
C ASP A 70 -17.19 4.17 0.30
N GLY A 71 -16.40 4.68 1.26
CA GLY A 71 -15.14 4.08 1.71
C GLY A 71 -14.01 4.09 0.69
N ARG A 72 -14.12 4.83 -0.42
CA ARG A 72 -13.07 4.96 -1.46
C ARG A 72 -12.31 6.28 -1.35
N LEU A 73 -11.01 6.23 -1.64
CA LEU A 73 -10.14 7.40 -1.76
C LEU A 73 -9.92 7.73 -3.25
N GLN A 74 -10.03 9.01 -3.58
CA GLN A 74 -9.69 9.52 -4.92
C GLN A 74 -8.29 10.16 -4.89
N VAL A 75 -7.42 9.71 -5.79
CA VAL A 75 -6.07 10.26 -6.01
C VAL A 75 -5.86 10.40 -7.51
N SER A 76 -5.51 11.60 -7.98
CA SER A 76 -5.25 11.91 -9.39
C SER A 76 -6.28 11.27 -10.36
N HIS A 77 -7.56 11.61 -10.17
CA HIS A 77 -8.71 11.09 -10.95
C HIS A 77 -9.02 9.60 -10.84
N ARG A 78 -8.24 8.81 -10.11
CA ARG A 78 -8.49 7.37 -9.88
C ARG A 78 -9.10 7.15 -8.50
N LYS A 79 -10.09 6.25 -8.40
CA LYS A 79 -10.71 5.84 -7.14
C LYS A 79 -10.23 4.45 -6.74
N GLY A 80 -9.92 4.25 -5.47
CA GLY A 80 -9.53 2.95 -4.93
C GLY A 80 -9.75 2.85 -3.44
N LEU A 81 -9.55 1.65 -2.89
CA LEU A 81 -9.67 1.41 -1.46
C LEU A 81 -8.41 1.92 -0.75
N PRO A 82 -8.52 2.77 0.30
CA PRO A 82 -7.35 3.42 0.88
C PRO A 82 -6.28 2.44 1.37
N HIS A 83 -6.68 1.40 2.10
CA HIS A 83 -5.77 0.39 2.63
C HIS A 83 -5.06 -0.39 1.51
N VAL A 84 -5.76 -0.71 0.41
CA VAL A 84 -5.17 -1.37 -0.77
C VAL A 84 -4.15 -0.45 -1.44
N ILE A 85 -4.50 0.83 -1.67
CA ILE A 85 -3.61 1.81 -2.30
C ILE A 85 -2.28 1.88 -1.54
N TYR A 86 -2.35 2.07 -0.22
CA TYR A 86 -1.15 2.26 0.60
C TYR A 86 -0.36 0.96 0.84
N CYS A 87 -1.02 -0.20 0.96
CA CYS A 87 -0.32 -1.49 0.97
C CYS A 87 0.41 -1.76 -0.35
N ARG A 88 -0.19 -1.37 -1.49
CA ARG A 88 0.44 -1.51 -2.81
C ARG A 88 1.68 -0.64 -2.95
N VAL A 89 1.62 0.60 -2.44
CA VAL A 89 2.75 1.54 -2.49
C VAL A 89 3.95 1.04 -1.68
N TRP A 90 3.74 0.53 -0.46
CA TRP A 90 4.87 0.24 0.46
C TRP A 90 5.27 -1.21 0.61
N ARG A 91 4.42 -2.18 0.23
CA ARG A 91 4.70 -3.61 0.50
C ARG A 91 4.55 -4.50 -0.72
N TRP A 92 3.42 -4.41 -1.42
CA TRP A 92 3.06 -5.36 -2.48
C TRP A 92 2.63 -4.65 -3.76
N PRO A 93 3.57 -4.21 -4.61
CA PRO A 93 3.25 -3.51 -5.87
C PRO A 93 2.31 -4.29 -6.79
N ASP A 94 2.36 -5.62 -6.71
CA ASP A 94 1.56 -6.58 -7.45
C ASP A 94 0.21 -6.92 -6.79
N LEU A 95 -0.14 -6.31 -5.66
CA LEU A 95 -1.42 -6.53 -4.97
C LEU A 95 -2.58 -6.17 -5.90
N GLN A 96 -3.45 -7.13 -6.22
CA GLN A 96 -4.53 -6.93 -7.20
C GLN A 96 -5.80 -6.41 -6.54
N SER A 97 -6.19 -7.00 -5.41
CA SER A 97 -7.47 -6.69 -4.76
C SER A 97 -7.43 -6.73 -3.23
N HIS A 98 -8.48 -6.20 -2.60
CA HIS A 98 -8.64 -6.26 -1.14
C HIS A 98 -8.83 -7.69 -0.60
N HIS A 99 -9.25 -8.66 -1.43
CA HIS A 99 -9.40 -10.06 -1.01
C HIS A 99 -8.06 -10.73 -0.67
N GLU A 100 -6.95 -10.14 -1.10
CA GLU A 100 -5.61 -10.57 -0.75
C GLU A 100 -5.13 -9.94 0.57
N LEU A 101 -5.94 -9.12 1.25
CA LEU A 101 -5.56 -8.47 2.51
C LEU A 101 -6.46 -8.92 3.65
N LYS A 102 -5.85 -9.27 4.78
CA LYS A 102 -6.53 -9.51 6.05
C LYS A 102 -5.95 -8.59 7.13
N PRO A 103 -6.76 -7.88 7.93
CA PRO A 103 -6.23 -7.08 9.02
C PRO A 103 -5.62 -7.95 10.13
N VAL A 104 -4.58 -7.43 10.79
CA VAL A 104 -4.04 -8.04 12.01
C VAL A 104 -4.99 -7.79 13.19
N PRO A 105 -5.03 -8.68 14.21
CA PRO A 105 -5.93 -8.52 15.37
C PRO A 105 -5.75 -7.21 16.13
N GLU A 106 -4.54 -6.65 16.14
CA GLU A 106 -4.18 -5.42 16.87
C GLU A 106 -4.65 -4.15 16.14
N CYS A 107 -5.11 -4.27 14.90
CA CYS A 107 -5.61 -3.12 14.14
C CYS A 107 -6.96 -2.68 14.71
N LEU A 108 -7.01 -1.49 15.30
CA LEU A 108 -8.23 -0.92 15.88
C LEU A 108 -9.21 -0.36 14.84
N TYR A 109 -8.71 0.00 13.66
CA TYR A 109 -9.49 0.65 12.60
C TYR A 109 -9.35 -0.07 11.26
N PRO A 110 -9.54 -1.40 11.18
CA PRO A 110 -9.41 -2.11 9.92
C PRO A 110 -10.51 -1.66 8.97
N TYR A 111 -10.26 -1.77 7.66
CA TYR A 111 -11.20 -1.31 6.65
C TYR A 111 -12.63 -1.87 6.88
N ASP A 112 -12.75 -3.16 7.19
CA ASP A 112 -14.05 -3.85 7.26
C ASP A 112 -14.92 -3.45 8.47
N ASN A 113 -14.34 -2.82 9.50
CA ASN A 113 -15.07 -2.45 10.73
C ASN A 113 -16.05 -1.26 10.53
N LYS A 114 -16.16 -0.71 9.32
CA LYS A 114 -17.08 0.42 8.96
C LYS A 114 -17.00 1.64 9.90
N SER A 115 -15.91 1.79 10.66
CA SER A 115 -15.65 2.93 11.52
C SER A 115 -15.50 4.22 10.70
N GLN A 116 -15.69 5.37 11.34
CA GLN A 116 -15.45 6.71 10.76
C GLN A 116 -13.98 6.92 10.34
N LEU A 117 -13.08 6.06 10.83
CA LEU A 117 -11.66 6.07 10.51
C LEU A 117 -11.27 4.74 9.84
N ILE A 118 -10.32 4.83 8.91
CA ILE A 118 -9.70 3.67 8.24
C ILE A 118 -8.20 3.70 8.50
N CYS A 119 -7.66 2.60 9.02
CA CYS A 119 -6.23 2.37 9.14
C CYS A 119 -5.62 2.09 7.77
N ILE A 120 -4.55 2.81 7.46
CA ILE A 120 -3.76 2.69 6.23
C ILE A 120 -2.31 2.30 6.49
N ASN A 121 -1.96 1.97 7.75
CA ASN A 121 -0.66 1.39 8.08
C ASN A 121 -0.53 0.04 7.36
N PRO A 122 0.42 -0.11 6.42
CA PRO A 122 0.51 -1.32 5.60
C PRO A 122 0.92 -2.55 6.41
N TYR A 123 1.52 -2.40 7.59
CA TYR A 123 1.88 -3.49 8.50
C TYR A 123 0.72 -3.93 9.40
N HIS A 124 -0.44 -3.25 9.34
CA HIS A 124 -1.67 -3.69 9.98
C HIS A 124 -2.51 -4.61 9.10
N TYR A 125 -1.96 -5.01 7.95
CA TYR A 125 -2.55 -5.97 7.02
C TYR A 125 -1.56 -7.08 6.71
N GLN A 126 -2.06 -8.29 6.55
CA GLN A 126 -1.33 -9.46 6.08
C GLN A 126 -1.82 -9.82 4.69
N ARG A 127 -0.90 -10.19 3.79
CA ARG A 127 -1.28 -10.71 2.49
C ARG A 127 -1.70 -12.17 2.64
N ILE A 128 -2.83 -12.52 2.05
CA ILE A 128 -3.37 -13.88 2.00
C ILE A 128 -3.58 -14.28 0.54
N GLU A 129 -3.57 -15.58 0.27
CA GLU A 129 -3.94 -16.09 -1.04
C GLU A 129 -5.46 -15.95 -1.26
N PRO A 130 -5.90 -15.50 -2.45
CA PRO A 130 -7.30 -15.52 -2.80
C PRO A 130 -7.89 -16.92 -2.64
N GLN A 131 -8.98 -17.05 -1.89
CA GLN A 131 -9.63 -18.34 -1.63
C GLN A 131 -10.02 -19.11 -2.92
N SER A 132 -10.21 -18.42 -4.04
CA SER A 132 -10.46 -19.05 -5.34
C SER A 132 -9.30 -19.93 -5.84
N LEU A 133 -8.04 -19.57 -5.53
CA LEU A 133 -6.88 -20.38 -5.91
C LEU A 133 -6.76 -21.64 -5.06
N LEU A 134 -7.12 -21.56 -3.78
CA LEU A 134 -7.16 -22.72 -2.87
C LEU A 134 -8.21 -23.76 -3.29
N ILE A 135 -9.33 -23.31 -3.86
CA ILE A 135 -10.39 -24.19 -4.34
C ILE A 135 -9.98 -24.93 -5.62
N VAL A 136 -9.17 -24.30 -6.49
CA VAL A 136 -8.65 -24.94 -7.70
C VAL A 136 -7.58 -25.97 -7.33
N SER A 137 -6.67 -25.66 -6.41
CA SER A 137 -5.65 -26.61 -5.96
C SER A 137 -6.25 -27.80 -5.21
N ASP A 138 -7.27 -27.60 -4.37
CA ASP A 138 -7.96 -28.68 -3.66
C ASP A 138 -8.79 -29.56 -4.63
N ARG A 139 -9.45 -28.98 -5.64
CA ARG A 139 -10.11 -29.79 -6.70
C ARG A 139 -9.11 -30.56 -7.54
N PHE A 140 -7.99 -29.98 -7.93
CA PHE A 140 -6.94 -30.69 -8.65
C PHE A 140 -6.34 -31.82 -7.82
N ALA A 141 -6.08 -31.59 -6.53
CA ALA A 141 -5.59 -32.63 -5.61
C ALA A 141 -6.59 -33.79 -5.46
N ARG A 142 -7.89 -33.49 -5.36
CA ARG A 142 -8.94 -34.52 -5.31
C ARG A 142 -9.07 -35.31 -6.62
N VAL A 143 -8.90 -34.66 -7.77
CA VAL A 143 -8.92 -35.34 -9.08
C VAL A 143 -7.70 -36.26 -9.24
N ILE A 144 -6.51 -35.83 -8.81
CA ILE A 144 -5.31 -36.69 -8.84
C ILE A 144 -5.45 -37.87 -7.86
N CYS A 145 -6.03 -37.67 -6.68
CA CYS A 145 -6.24 -38.73 -5.69
C CYS A 145 -7.29 -39.78 -6.12
N GLN A 146 -8.23 -39.43 -7.01
CA GLN A 146 -9.21 -40.39 -7.56
C GLN A 146 -8.68 -41.20 -8.76
N MET A 147 -7.46 -40.93 -9.23
CA MET A 147 -6.81 -41.64 -10.33
C MET A 147 -5.70 -42.60 -9.87
N CYS A 148 -5.56 -42.83 -8.56
CA CYS A 148 -4.75 -43.90 -7.97
C CYS A 148 -5.68 -44.94 -7.30
#